data_AF-A0A1G3G0V4-F1
#
_entry.id   AF-A0A1G3G0V4-F1
#
_cell.length_a   1.000
_cell.length_b   1.000
_cell.length_c   1.000
_cell.angle_alpha   90.00
_cell.angle_beta   90.00
_cell.angle_gamma   90.00
#
_symmetry.space_group_name_H-M   'P 1'
#
loop_
_entity.id
_entity.type
_entity.pdbx_description
1 polymer ?
#
loop_
_entity_poly.entity_id
_entity_poly.type
_entity_poly.pdbx_seq_one_letter_code
_entity_poly.pdbx_strand_id
1 'polypeptide(L)'
;MLQYLAGAGVGFLRLVDPDRVELSNLHRQTLFRMEDLGQPKAMVAAAAVRALNPDVGVEPVQQALGPGNAEALAEGCSLVLDCADSFAVSYILSDQCFDAGVPLVSASVTGLGGYCGAFCGAVPSLRAVFPDLPPRLGSCAETGVAGPVVGIIGALQAQMALALLTGDAAPLGRLVSFDAAHWRWGGFSFARAPEPAFAPRFIEADTLRPDDLILDLRAPEEGPLPHPAALRIPPGAEAQHLRPAPRIVLVCRSGLRAWGAAERLATLTDTPITLVAMGDRTATPEQVTA
;
A
#
# COMPACT_ATOMS: atom_id res chain seq x y z
N MET A 1 13.37 -5.69 7.95
CA MET A 1 12.24 -5.65 8.88
C MET A 1 11.95 -7.03 9.47
N LEU A 2 11.40 -7.98 8.69
CA LEU A 2 10.88 -9.26 9.20
C LEU A 2 11.83 -10.06 10.11
N GLN A 3 13.11 -10.17 9.71
CA GLN A 3 14.14 -10.87 10.50
C GLN A 3 14.33 -10.27 11.91
N TYR A 4 14.21 -8.95 12.05
CA TYR A 4 14.34 -8.28 13.35
C TYR A 4 13.14 -8.55 14.26
N LEU A 5 11.92 -8.58 13.70
CA LEU A 5 10.71 -8.89 14.48
C LEU A 5 10.69 -10.36 14.93
N ALA A 6 11.04 -11.27 14.04
CA ALA A 6 11.17 -12.68 14.35
C ALA A 6 12.25 -12.94 15.41
N GLY A 7 13.44 -12.35 15.24
CA GLY A 7 14.53 -12.46 16.22
C GLY A 7 14.21 -11.84 17.58
N ALA A 8 13.38 -10.79 17.61
CA ALA A 8 12.89 -10.19 18.86
C ALA A 8 11.78 -11.01 19.54
N GLY A 9 11.25 -12.04 18.89
CA GLY A 9 10.22 -12.91 19.47
C GLY A 9 8.81 -12.32 19.45
N VAL A 10 8.46 -11.54 18.42
CA VAL A 10 7.04 -11.16 18.20
C VAL A 10 6.22 -12.44 18.09
N GLY A 11 5.23 -12.62 18.96
CA GLY A 11 4.56 -13.92 19.14
C GLY A 11 3.83 -14.46 17.91
N PHE A 12 3.36 -13.59 17.02
CA PHE A 12 2.66 -13.97 15.79
C PHE A 12 2.93 -13.00 14.65
N LEU A 13 3.16 -13.53 13.44
CA LEU A 13 3.39 -12.77 12.21
C LEU A 13 2.53 -13.33 11.06
N ARG A 14 1.57 -12.53 10.58
CA ARG A 14 0.86 -12.80 9.32
C ARG A 14 1.60 -12.11 8.17
N LEU A 15 1.95 -12.87 7.14
CA LEU A 15 2.73 -12.41 5.99
C LEU A 15 1.87 -12.43 4.73
N VAL A 16 1.44 -11.27 4.27
CA VAL A 16 0.60 -11.13 3.08
C VAL A 16 1.45 -10.63 1.91
N ASP A 17 1.64 -11.47 0.90
CA ASP A 17 2.36 -11.10 -0.32
C ASP A 17 1.89 -11.98 -1.49
N PRO A 18 1.35 -11.41 -2.58
CA PRO A 18 0.89 -12.21 -3.73
C PRO A 18 2.03 -12.73 -4.61
N ASP A 19 3.21 -12.11 -4.54
CA ASP A 19 4.25 -12.28 -5.53
C ASP A 19 5.08 -13.55 -5.33
N ARG A 20 5.86 -13.85 -6.36
CA ARG A 20 6.93 -14.84 -6.33
C ARG A 20 8.28 -14.16 -6.26
N VAL A 21 9.28 -14.86 -5.74
CA VAL A 21 10.65 -14.36 -5.69
C VAL A 21 11.21 -14.23 -7.11
N GLU A 22 11.69 -13.06 -7.46
CA GLU A 22 12.32 -12.79 -8.75
C GLU A 22 13.79 -12.38 -8.61
N LEU A 23 14.59 -12.65 -9.65
CA LEU A 23 16.02 -12.27 -9.69
C LEU A 23 16.19 -10.76 -9.51
N SER A 24 15.28 -9.98 -10.08
CA SER A 24 15.22 -8.51 -9.99
C SER A 24 15.07 -8.01 -8.55
N ASN A 25 14.63 -8.85 -7.61
CA ASN A 25 14.35 -8.50 -6.22
C ASN A 25 15.56 -8.72 -5.30
N LEU A 26 16.45 -9.68 -5.62
CA LEU A 26 17.46 -10.20 -4.70
C LEU A 26 18.49 -9.16 -4.23
N HIS A 27 18.75 -8.11 -5.02
CA HIS A 27 19.69 -7.06 -4.63
C HIS A 27 19.22 -6.19 -3.46
N ARG A 28 17.93 -6.25 -3.11
CA ARG A 28 17.32 -5.46 -2.01
C ARG A 28 16.48 -6.28 -1.04
N GLN A 29 16.02 -7.47 -1.44
CA GLN A 29 15.26 -8.39 -0.59
C GLN A 29 16.18 -9.51 -0.10
N THR A 30 17.09 -9.15 0.82
CA THR A 30 18.15 -10.05 1.33
C THR A 30 17.63 -11.19 2.22
N LEU A 31 16.32 -11.32 2.38
CA LEU A 31 15.70 -12.51 2.96
C LEU A 31 15.77 -13.70 2.00
N PHE A 32 15.60 -13.46 0.70
CA PHE A 32 15.50 -14.49 -0.33
C PHE A 32 16.87 -14.87 -0.92
N ARG A 33 16.95 -16.05 -1.51
CA ARG A 33 18.14 -16.64 -2.12
C ARG A 33 17.90 -17.04 -3.57
N MET A 34 18.97 -17.38 -4.28
CA MET A 34 18.90 -17.85 -5.68
C MET A 34 18.06 -19.13 -5.81
N GLU A 35 18.04 -19.98 -4.79
CA GLU A 35 17.23 -21.21 -4.77
C GLU A 35 15.73 -20.95 -4.60
N ASP A 36 15.34 -19.77 -4.12
CA ASP A 36 13.95 -19.40 -3.88
C ASP A 36 13.25 -18.87 -5.14
N LEU A 37 13.98 -18.68 -6.25
CA LEU A 37 13.43 -18.10 -7.48
C LEU A 37 12.16 -18.83 -7.96
N GLY A 38 11.09 -18.07 -8.19
CA GLY A 38 9.79 -18.58 -8.60
C GLY A 38 8.90 -19.09 -7.45
N GLN A 39 9.43 -19.23 -6.23
CA GLN A 39 8.62 -19.62 -5.06
C GLN A 39 7.79 -18.43 -4.55
N PRO A 40 6.59 -18.66 -3.97
CA PRO A 40 5.80 -17.60 -3.34
C PRO A 40 6.56 -16.89 -2.22
N LYS A 41 6.64 -15.55 -2.27
CA LYS A 41 7.38 -14.74 -1.28
C LYS A 41 6.89 -14.98 0.15
N ALA A 42 5.57 -14.99 0.36
CA ALA A 42 4.98 -15.23 1.68
C ALA A 42 5.42 -16.58 2.28
N MET A 43 5.47 -17.63 1.47
CA MET A 43 5.85 -18.98 1.90
C MET A 43 7.33 -19.08 2.26
N VAL A 44 8.20 -18.53 1.41
CA VAL A 44 9.65 -18.50 1.65
C VAL A 44 9.97 -17.66 2.88
N ALA A 45 9.31 -16.49 3.02
CA ALA A 45 9.48 -15.63 4.17
C ALA A 45 9.05 -16.34 5.47
N ALA A 46 7.95 -17.08 5.45
CA ALA A 46 7.53 -17.86 6.61
C ALA A 46 8.49 -18.98 6.98
N ALA A 47 9.06 -19.68 5.99
CA ALA A 47 10.10 -20.68 6.23
C ALA A 47 11.34 -20.05 6.89
N ALA A 48 11.78 -18.88 6.40
CA ALA A 48 12.90 -18.15 6.96
C ALA A 48 12.64 -17.68 8.40
N VAL A 49 11.42 -17.22 8.72
CA VAL A 49 11.05 -16.86 10.10
C VAL A 49 11.09 -18.08 11.01
N ARG A 50 10.48 -19.20 10.61
CA ARG A 50 10.47 -20.43 11.42
C ARG A 50 11.87 -20.98 11.66
N ALA A 51 12.76 -20.86 10.66
CA ALA A 51 14.16 -21.26 10.80
C ALA A 51 14.94 -20.34 11.75
N LEU A 52 14.60 -19.05 11.79
CA LEU A 52 15.25 -18.07 12.67
C LEU A 52 14.76 -18.17 14.12
N ASN A 53 13.45 -18.29 14.32
CA ASN A 53 12.85 -18.39 15.65
C ASN A 53 11.59 -19.28 15.59
N PRO A 54 11.68 -20.56 16.02
CA PRO A 54 10.56 -21.49 15.95
C PRO A 54 9.43 -21.21 16.94
N ASP A 55 9.65 -20.36 17.95
CA ASP A 55 8.62 -19.98 18.92
C ASP A 55 7.65 -18.92 18.37
N VAL A 56 7.97 -18.31 17.22
CA VAL A 56 7.11 -17.34 16.55
C VAL A 56 6.06 -18.05 15.70
N GLY A 57 4.78 -17.79 15.98
CA GLY A 57 3.70 -18.22 15.09
C GLY A 57 3.76 -17.47 13.76
N VAL A 58 3.64 -18.18 12.63
CA VAL A 58 3.70 -17.56 11.30
C VAL A 58 2.61 -18.09 10.39
N GLU A 59 1.83 -17.16 9.83
CA GLU A 59 0.77 -17.42 8.85
C GLU A 59 1.12 -16.76 7.50
N PRO A 60 1.59 -17.52 6.51
CA PRO A 60 1.78 -17.00 5.16
C PRO A 60 0.46 -16.97 4.38
N VAL A 61 0.17 -15.84 3.73
CA VAL A 61 -1.01 -15.64 2.89
C VAL A 61 -0.54 -15.17 1.51
N GLN A 62 -0.62 -16.06 0.51
CA GLN A 62 -0.32 -15.72 -0.88
C GLN A 62 -1.55 -15.12 -1.57
N GLN A 63 -1.85 -13.87 -1.24
CA GLN A 63 -3.01 -13.15 -1.77
C GLN A 63 -2.69 -11.67 -1.93
N ALA A 64 -3.26 -11.06 -2.97
CA ALA A 64 -3.16 -9.61 -3.14
C ALA A 64 -4.11 -8.91 -2.15
N LEU A 65 -3.59 -7.92 -1.43
CA LEU A 65 -4.40 -7.10 -0.55
C LEU A 65 -5.21 -6.09 -1.38
N GLY A 66 -6.52 -6.03 -1.10
CA GLY A 66 -7.47 -5.14 -1.74
C GLY A 66 -8.55 -4.68 -0.77
N PRO A 67 -9.37 -3.69 -1.15
CA PRO A 67 -10.42 -3.17 -0.29
C PRO A 67 -11.44 -4.24 0.14
N GLY A 68 -11.63 -5.32 -0.62
CA GLY A 68 -12.56 -6.40 -0.30
C GLY A 68 -12.04 -7.43 0.72
N ASN A 69 -10.75 -7.43 1.04
CA ASN A 69 -10.15 -8.43 1.93
C ASN A 69 -9.27 -7.83 3.05
N ALA A 70 -8.98 -6.53 3.02
CA ALA A 70 -8.07 -5.89 3.97
C ALA A 70 -8.53 -6.03 5.44
N GLU A 71 -9.84 -5.93 5.71
CA GLU A 71 -10.41 -6.12 7.04
C GLU A 71 -10.14 -7.54 7.58
N ALA A 72 -10.51 -8.56 6.80
CA ALA A 72 -10.30 -9.96 7.19
C ALA A 72 -8.81 -10.30 7.37
N LEU A 73 -7.93 -9.73 6.54
CA LEU A 73 -6.48 -9.93 6.67
C LEU A 73 -5.89 -9.22 7.90
N ALA A 74 -6.47 -8.11 8.33
CA ALA A 74 -6.04 -7.38 9.53
C ALA A 74 -6.69 -7.90 10.82
N GLU A 75 -7.71 -8.77 10.72
CA GLU A 75 -8.44 -9.30 11.86
C GLU A 75 -7.50 -10.02 12.85
N GLY A 76 -7.62 -9.65 14.13
CA GLY A 76 -6.80 -10.19 15.22
C GLY A 76 -5.37 -9.61 15.32
N CYS A 77 -4.95 -8.73 14.39
CA CYS A 77 -3.65 -8.09 14.47
C CYS A 77 -3.69 -6.86 15.40
N SER A 78 -2.74 -6.77 16.34
CA SER A 78 -2.58 -5.61 17.23
C SER A 78 -1.83 -4.44 16.58
N LEU A 79 -1.18 -4.68 15.44
CA LEU A 79 -0.35 -3.73 14.70
C LEU A 79 -0.28 -4.20 13.24
N VAL A 80 -0.37 -3.26 12.31
CA VAL A 80 -0.17 -3.51 10.87
C VAL A 80 1.09 -2.82 10.39
N LEU A 81 1.85 -3.49 9.52
CA LEU A 81 3.05 -2.93 8.88
C LEU A 81 2.83 -2.87 7.38
N ASP A 82 2.75 -1.66 6.83
CA ASP A 82 2.69 -1.46 5.38
C ASP A 82 4.11 -1.50 4.79
N CYS A 83 4.35 -2.55 4.01
CA CYS A 83 5.59 -2.80 3.28
C CYS A 83 5.37 -2.89 1.77
N ALA A 84 4.20 -2.44 1.30
CA ALA A 84 3.85 -2.50 -0.10
C ALA A 84 4.58 -1.42 -0.90
N ASP A 85 4.85 -1.70 -2.16
CA ASP A 85 5.28 -0.70 -3.14
C ASP A 85 4.11 -0.14 -3.95
N SER A 86 2.88 -0.38 -3.47
CA SER A 86 1.63 0.04 -4.10
C SER A 86 0.95 1.13 -3.31
N PHE A 87 0.80 2.29 -3.97
CA PHE A 87 0.07 3.43 -3.46
C PHE A 87 -1.35 3.07 -2.98
N ALA A 88 -2.11 2.34 -3.80
CA ALA A 88 -3.46 1.96 -3.45
C ALA A 88 -3.50 1.09 -2.18
N VAL A 89 -2.59 0.11 -2.07
CA VAL A 89 -2.49 -0.79 -0.92
C VAL A 89 -2.21 -0.02 0.36
N SER A 90 -1.25 0.93 0.35
CA SER A 90 -0.94 1.76 1.52
C SER A 90 -2.16 2.54 2.03
N TYR A 91 -2.97 3.08 1.12
CA TYR A 91 -4.17 3.84 1.50
C TYR A 91 -5.33 2.94 1.93
N ILE A 92 -5.52 1.80 1.29
CA ILE A 92 -6.50 0.79 1.74
C ILE A 92 -6.17 0.33 3.16
N LEU A 93 -4.90 0.02 3.43
CA LEU A 93 -4.43 -0.37 4.76
C LEU A 93 -4.61 0.76 5.77
N SER A 94 -4.25 1.99 5.41
CA SER A 94 -4.44 3.15 6.28
C SER A 94 -5.91 3.38 6.61
N ASP A 95 -6.80 3.29 5.63
CA ASP A 95 -8.23 3.47 5.84
C ASP A 95 -8.78 2.39 6.80
N GLN A 96 -8.40 1.13 6.59
CA GLN A 96 -8.84 0.04 7.48
C GLN A 96 -8.27 0.14 8.89
N CYS A 97 -6.98 0.45 9.03
CA CYS A 97 -6.34 0.59 10.34
C CYS A 97 -6.93 1.79 11.11
N PHE A 98 -7.25 2.88 10.40
CA PHE A 98 -7.89 4.04 11.00
C PHE A 98 -9.30 3.71 11.50
N ASP A 99 -10.12 3.06 10.69
CA ASP A 99 -11.49 2.67 11.07
C ASP A 99 -11.50 1.65 12.22
N ALA A 100 -10.57 0.69 12.22
CA ALA A 100 -10.45 -0.33 13.25
C ALA A 100 -9.75 0.15 14.53
N GLY A 101 -9.19 1.37 14.54
CA GLY A 101 -8.39 1.87 15.66
C GLY A 101 -7.09 1.08 15.90
N VAL A 102 -6.54 0.44 14.87
CA VAL A 102 -5.31 -0.33 14.92
C VAL A 102 -4.14 0.55 14.44
N PRO A 103 -2.99 0.59 15.13
CA PRO A 103 -1.83 1.32 14.64
C PRO A 103 -1.29 0.74 13.33
N LEU A 104 -0.82 1.62 12.46
CA LEU A 104 -0.19 1.29 11.18
C LEU A 104 1.24 1.86 11.15
N VAL A 105 2.26 1.04 10.91
CA VAL A 105 3.61 1.53 10.59
C VAL A 105 3.86 1.38 9.10
N SER A 106 3.83 2.49 8.36
CA SER A 106 4.08 2.51 6.92
C SER A 106 5.50 3.00 6.64
N ALA A 107 6.13 2.39 5.64
CA ALA A 107 7.46 2.75 5.19
C ALA A 107 7.52 2.78 3.66
N SER A 108 8.29 3.71 3.11
CA SER A 108 8.47 3.85 1.66
C SER A 108 9.90 4.22 1.32
N VAL A 109 10.41 3.69 0.21
CA VAL A 109 11.78 3.91 -0.25
C VAL A 109 11.80 4.13 -1.75
N THR A 110 12.57 5.09 -2.22
CA THR A 110 12.77 5.37 -3.65
C THR A 110 14.16 5.95 -3.87
N GLY A 111 14.92 5.42 -4.84
CA GLY A 111 16.27 5.86 -5.13
C GLY A 111 17.20 5.75 -3.91
N LEU A 112 17.66 6.90 -3.41
CA LEU A 112 18.57 7.04 -2.28
C LEU A 112 17.89 7.59 -1.01
N GLY A 113 16.56 7.62 -0.97
CA GLY A 113 15.82 8.16 0.17
C GLY A 113 14.61 7.31 0.54
N GLY A 114 14.09 7.56 1.73
CA GLY A 114 12.88 6.92 2.20
C GLY A 114 12.40 7.50 3.52
N TYR A 115 11.23 7.03 3.96
CA TYR A 115 10.65 7.39 5.24
C TYR A 115 9.97 6.20 5.90
N CYS A 116 9.77 6.30 7.21
CA CYS A 116 8.92 5.43 7.99
C CYS A 116 8.14 6.26 9.00
N GLY A 117 6.86 5.97 9.18
CA GLY A 117 6.03 6.63 10.18
C GLY A 117 5.00 5.70 10.79
N ALA A 118 4.52 6.06 11.97
CA ALA A 118 3.45 5.35 12.66
C ALA A 118 2.16 6.21 12.71
N PHE A 119 1.10 5.66 12.13
CA PHE A 119 -0.18 6.29 11.81
C PHE A 119 -1.32 5.53 12.48
N CYS A 120 -2.54 6.04 12.36
CA CYS A 120 -3.78 5.39 12.80
C CYS A 120 -3.81 5.07 14.31
N GLY A 121 -4.81 4.29 14.75
CA GLY A 121 -5.09 4.11 16.18
C GLY A 121 -5.57 5.42 16.81
N ALA A 122 -4.76 6.01 17.67
CA ALA A 122 -5.09 7.27 18.35
C ALA A 122 -4.55 8.53 17.63
N VAL A 123 -3.87 8.37 16.48
CA VAL A 123 -3.25 9.45 15.72
C VAL A 123 -3.75 9.46 14.27
N PRO A 124 -3.50 10.56 13.52
CA PRO A 124 -3.97 10.67 12.15
C PRO A 124 -3.48 9.56 11.21
N SER A 125 -4.26 9.31 10.17
CA SER A 125 -4.04 8.38 9.08
C SER A 125 -2.94 8.86 8.13
N LEU A 126 -2.59 8.02 7.15
CA LEU A 126 -1.66 8.37 6.08
C LEU A 126 -2.12 9.62 5.30
N ARG A 127 -3.45 9.83 5.19
CA ARG A 127 -4.06 10.93 4.43
C ARG A 127 -3.75 12.30 5.04
N ALA A 128 -3.60 12.39 6.36
CA ALA A 128 -3.28 13.63 7.05
C ALA A 128 -1.84 14.12 6.77
N VAL A 129 -0.96 13.23 6.28
CA VAL A 129 0.46 13.54 6.04
C VAL A 129 0.77 13.72 4.56
N PHE A 130 0.08 12.98 3.69
CA PHE A 130 0.25 13.05 2.24
C PHE A 130 -1.07 13.46 1.57
N PRO A 131 -1.59 14.67 1.85
CA PRO A 131 -2.87 15.10 1.27
C PRO A 131 -2.78 15.28 -0.24
N ASP A 132 -1.66 15.83 -0.73
CA ASP A 132 -1.41 16.07 -2.15
C ASP A 132 -0.31 15.13 -2.64
N LEU A 133 -0.68 14.11 -3.42
CA LEU A 133 0.29 13.18 -3.97
C LEU A 133 0.85 13.70 -5.29
N PRO A 134 2.16 13.54 -5.55
CA PRO A 134 2.70 13.93 -6.84
C PRO A 134 2.04 13.11 -7.97
N PRO A 135 1.90 13.68 -9.18
CA PRO A 135 1.22 13.02 -10.30
C PRO A 135 1.89 11.71 -10.74
N ARG A 136 3.12 11.44 -10.27
CA ARG A 136 3.81 10.16 -10.37
C ARG A 136 4.50 9.83 -9.05
N LEU A 137 4.12 8.71 -8.45
CA LEU A 137 4.94 7.95 -7.51
C LEU A 137 5.49 6.77 -8.32
N GLY A 138 6.80 6.73 -8.53
CA GLY A 138 7.42 5.60 -9.21
C GLY A 138 7.55 4.42 -8.26
N SER A 139 7.47 3.20 -8.79
CA SER A 139 7.78 2.01 -7.99
C SER A 139 9.29 1.84 -7.83
N CYS A 140 9.70 0.99 -6.88
CA CYS A 140 11.11 0.58 -6.75
C CYS A 140 11.64 -0.04 -8.05
N ALA A 141 10.78 -0.70 -8.83
CA ALA A 141 11.14 -1.29 -10.11
C ALA A 141 11.30 -0.25 -11.23
N GLU A 142 10.47 0.79 -11.24
CA GLU A 142 10.51 1.85 -12.27
C GLU A 142 11.60 2.90 -12.00
N THR A 143 11.83 3.27 -10.75
CA THR A 143 12.75 4.36 -10.37
C THR A 143 14.12 3.84 -9.93
N GLY A 144 14.21 2.55 -9.59
CA GLY A 144 15.36 1.96 -8.92
C GLY A 144 15.41 2.32 -7.43
N VAL A 145 16.07 1.47 -6.65
CA VAL A 145 16.27 1.70 -5.21
C VAL A 145 17.57 1.07 -4.72
N ALA A 146 18.28 1.76 -3.85
CA ALA A 146 19.48 1.23 -3.23
C ALA A 146 19.13 0.25 -2.10
N GLY A 147 19.57 -1.02 -2.24
CA GLY A 147 19.36 -2.07 -1.24
C GLY A 147 19.70 -1.67 0.20
N PRO A 148 20.84 -1.00 0.48
CA PRO A 148 21.16 -0.53 1.83
C PRO A 148 20.13 0.45 2.41
N VAL A 149 19.53 1.33 1.60
CA VAL A 149 18.49 2.27 2.06
C VAL A 149 17.22 1.51 2.43
N VAL A 150 16.84 0.49 1.64
CA VAL A 150 15.75 -0.44 1.99
C VAL A 150 16.02 -1.12 3.33
N GLY A 151 17.26 -1.56 3.57
CA GLY A 151 17.69 -2.14 4.83
C GLY A 151 17.53 -1.18 6.02
N ILE A 152 18.00 0.07 5.88
CA ILE A 152 17.90 1.11 6.91
C ILE A 152 16.45 1.41 7.26
N ILE A 153 15.61 1.68 6.26
CA ILE A 153 14.19 2.01 6.47
C ILE A 153 13.42 0.80 7.00
N GLY A 154 13.72 -0.41 6.53
CA GLY A 154 13.13 -1.64 7.06
C GLY A 154 13.56 -1.97 8.49
N ALA A 155 14.76 -1.55 8.93
CA ALA A 155 15.17 -1.66 10.33
C ALA A 155 14.43 -0.64 11.20
N LEU A 156 14.28 0.60 10.71
CA LEU A 156 13.49 1.64 11.38
C LEU A 156 12.02 1.22 11.55
N GLN A 157 11.41 0.61 10.54
CA GLN A 157 10.05 0.08 10.61
C GLN A 157 9.92 -1.01 11.68
N ALA A 158 10.88 -1.94 11.74
CA ALA A 158 10.91 -2.96 12.79
C ALA A 158 11.04 -2.33 14.19
N GLN A 159 11.89 -1.31 14.34
CA GLN A 159 12.09 -0.64 15.62
C GLN A 159 10.82 0.10 16.09
N MET A 160 10.12 0.80 15.20
CA MET A 160 8.83 1.42 15.52
C MET A 160 7.80 0.37 15.93
N ALA A 161 7.72 -0.76 15.20
CA ALA A 161 6.81 -1.84 15.53
C ALA A 161 7.09 -2.45 16.90
N LEU A 162 8.35 -2.72 17.25
CA LEU A 162 8.72 -3.25 18.56
C LEU A 162 8.38 -2.29 19.69
N ALA A 163 8.62 -0.98 19.51
CA ALA A 163 8.24 0.01 20.51
C ALA A 163 6.72 -0.02 20.76
N LEU A 164 5.90 -0.03 19.70
CA LEU A 164 4.45 -0.08 19.83
C LEU A 164 3.95 -1.38 20.47
N LEU A 165 4.48 -2.53 20.05
CA LEU A 165 4.11 -3.84 20.60
C LEU A 165 4.50 -4.02 22.08
N THR A 166 5.52 -3.29 22.53
CA THR A 166 5.95 -3.28 23.95
C THR A 166 5.28 -2.18 24.77
N GLY A 167 4.36 -1.42 24.17
CA GLY A 167 3.56 -0.39 24.85
C GLY A 167 4.16 1.01 24.83
N ASP A 168 5.28 1.24 24.15
CA ASP A 168 5.83 2.58 23.93
C ASP A 168 5.14 3.26 22.75
N ALA A 169 4.28 4.23 23.06
CA ALA A 169 3.55 5.02 22.08
C ALA A 169 4.36 6.18 21.45
N ALA A 170 5.63 6.39 21.83
CA ALA A 170 6.46 7.48 21.31
C ALA A 170 6.55 7.56 19.77
N PRO A 171 6.51 6.45 19.00
CA PRO A 171 6.49 6.51 17.54
C PRO A 171 5.18 7.03 16.95
N LEU A 172 4.03 6.90 17.64
CA LEU A 172 2.73 7.27 17.08
C LEU A 172 2.69 8.76 16.72
N GLY A 173 2.26 9.05 15.49
CA GLY A 173 2.17 10.42 14.98
C GLY A 173 3.53 11.03 14.66
N ARG A 174 4.54 10.20 14.36
CA ARG A 174 5.88 10.60 13.93
C ARG A 174 6.20 10.01 12.58
N LEU A 175 6.85 10.82 11.75
CA LEU A 175 7.50 10.40 10.51
C LEU A 175 8.99 10.68 10.65
N VAL A 176 9.82 9.70 10.27
CA VAL A 176 11.28 9.79 10.22
C VAL A 176 11.71 9.50 8.80
N SER A 177 12.62 10.32 8.27
CA SER A 177 13.11 10.22 6.89
C SER A 177 14.62 10.12 6.84
N PHE A 178 15.13 9.41 5.83
CA PHE A 178 16.56 9.34 5.54
C PHE A 178 16.82 9.71 4.09
N ASP A 179 17.81 10.57 3.88
CA ASP A 179 18.34 10.99 2.58
C ASP A 179 19.82 10.60 2.52
N ALA A 180 20.13 9.55 1.77
CA ALA A 180 21.49 9.05 1.61
C ALA A 180 22.31 9.86 0.60
N ALA A 181 21.69 10.68 -0.24
CA ALA A 181 22.41 11.55 -1.17
C ALA A 181 23.09 12.70 -0.41
N HIS A 182 22.40 13.24 0.60
CA HIS A 182 22.90 14.34 1.44
C HIS A 182 23.27 13.93 2.87
N TRP A 183 23.22 12.63 3.18
CA TRP A 183 23.53 12.06 4.50
C TRP A 183 22.73 12.69 5.64
N ARG A 184 21.43 12.92 5.42
CA ARG A 184 20.58 13.64 6.36
C ARG A 184 19.46 12.76 6.91
N TRP A 185 19.30 12.81 8.22
CA TRP A 185 18.09 12.36 8.90
C TRP A 185 17.13 13.55 9.08
N GLY A 186 15.85 13.28 8.89
CA GLY A 186 14.78 14.24 9.07
C GLY A 186 13.55 13.58 9.66
N GLY A 187 12.47 14.34 9.72
CA GLY A 187 11.21 13.89 10.27
C GLY A 187 10.44 15.00 10.94
N PHE A 188 9.20 14.71 11.28
CA PHE A 188 8.30 15.64 11.97
C PHE A 188 7.23 14.87 12.74
N SER A 189 6.53 15.58 13.61
CA SER A 189 5.31 15.06 14.22
C SER A 189 4.09 15.56 13.47
N PHE A 190 3.15 14.66 13.26
CA PHE A 190 1.81 14.93 12.74
C PHE A 190 0.72 14.48 13.72
N ALA A 191 1.06 14.19 14.99
CA ALA A 191 0.13 13.68 15.99
C ALA A 191 -1.10 14.57 16.24
N ARG A 192 -1.04 15.85 15.84
CA ARG A 192 -2.15 16.82 15.93
C ARG A 192 -2.63 17.34 14.57
N ALA A 193 -2.21 16.71 13.48
CA ALA A 193 -2.71 17.07 12.15
C ALA A 193 -4.20 16.72 12.05
N PRO A 194 -5.02 17.51 11.34
CA PRO A 194 -6.39 17.14 11.06
C PRO A 194 -6.45 16.06 9.97
N GLU A 195 -7.44 15.17 10.04
CA GLU A 195 -7.82 14.35 8.89
C GLU A 195 -8.38 15.25 7.77
N PRO A 196 -8.11 14.95 6.49
CA PRO A 196 -8.71 15.69 5.39
C PRO A 196 -10.22 15.42 5.32
N ALA A 197 -10.99 16.47 5.04
CA ALA A 197 -12.44 16.36 4.87
C ALA A 197 -12.83 15.57 3.61
N PHE A 198 -12.02 15.67 2.55
CA PHE A 198 -12.18 14.90 1.31
C PHE A 198 -11.23 13.71 1.32
N ALA A 199 -11.77 12.50 1.39
CA ALA A 199 -11.01 11.26 1.50
C ALA A 199 -11.62 10.15 0.63
N PRO A 200 -11.43 10.20 -0.71
CA PRO A 200 -11.99 9.19 -1.60
C PRO A 200 -11.35 7.82 -1.30
N ARG A 201 -12.20 6.80 -1.18
CA ARG A 201 -11.78 5.43 -0.80
C ARG A 201 -11.68 4.53 -2.02
N PHE A 202 -10.81 3.53 -1.92
CA PHE A 202 -10.70 2.46 -2.91
C PHE A 202 -11.82 1.43 -2.72
N ILE A 203 -12.37 0.94 -3.83
CA ILE A 203 -13.36 -0.14 -3.87
C ILE A 203 -12.90 -1.25 -4.83
N GLU A 204 -13.47 -2.45 -4.68
CA GLU A 204 -13.19 -3.55 -5.61
C GLU A 204 -13.87 -3.31 -6.96
N ALA A 205 -13.22 -3.71 -8.04
CA ALA A 205 -13.73 -3.55 -9.40
C ALA A 205 -15.01 -4.36 -9.66
N ASP A 206 -15.25 -5.44 -8.91
CA ASP A 206 -16.47 -6.26 -9.01
C ASP A 206 -17.69 -5.61 -8.31
N THR A 207 -17.47 -4.53 -7.54
CA THR A 207 -18.55 -3.76 -6.89
C THR A 207 -19.08 -2.61 -7.75
N LEU A 208 -18.59 -2.47 -8.98
CA LEU A 208 -19.06 -1.48 -9.95
C LEU A 208 -20.49 -1.78 -10.39
N ARG A 209 -21.29 -0.72 -10.54
CA ARG A 209 -22.73 -0.82 -10.86
C ARG A 209 -23.06 -0.14 -12.18
N PRO A 210 -24.11 -0.57 -12.89
CA PRO A 210 -24.52 0.04 -14.16
C PRO A 210 -24.92 1.52 -14.07
N ASP A 211 -25.34 1.99 -12.91
CA ASP A 211 -25.76 3.38 -12.65
C ASP A 211 -24.61 4.29 -12.20
N ASP A 212 -23.40 3.75 -11.96
CA ASP A 212 -22.21 4.54 -11.60
C ASP A 212 -21.73 5.44 -12.76
N LEU A 213 -21.17 6.61 -12.43
CA LEU A 213 -20.31 7.35 -13.36
C LEU A 213 -18.91 6.75 -13.36
N ILE A 214 -18.67 5.75 -14.19
CA ILE A 214 -17.38 5.04 -14.26
C ILE A 214 -16.50 5.68 -15.32
N LEU A 215 -15.42 6.34 -14.90
CA LEU A 215 -14.42 6.97 -15.76
C LEU A 215 -13.12 6.18 -15.69
N ASP A 216 -12.78 5.49 -16.78
CA ASP A 216 -11.54 4.73 -16.91
C ASP A 216 -10.44 5.63 -17.49
N LEU A 217 -9.49 6.01 -16.64
CA LEU A 217 -8.36 6.89 -16.96
C LEU A 217 -7.15 6.13 -17.51
N ARG A 218 -7.32 4.83 -17.75
CA ARG A 218 -6.30 3.98 -18.37
C ARG A 218 -6.24 4.19 -19.88
N ALA A 219 -5.04 4.07 -20.42
CA ALA A 219 -4.84 4.00 -21.86
C ALA A 219 -5.38 2.66 -22.39
N PRO A 220 -5.77 2.58 -23.69
CA PRO A 220 -6.35 1.37 -24.26
C PRO A 220 -5.52 0.09 -24.08
N GLU A 221 -4.21 0.25 -24.05
CA GLU A 221 -3.20 -0.81 -23.98
C GLU A 221 -3.04 -1.39 -22.58
N GLU A 222 -3.52 -0.68 -21.55
CA GLU A 222 -3.49 -1.12 -20.15
C GLU A 222 -4.64 -2.10 -19.81
N GLY A 223 -5.45 -2.49 -20.81
CA GLY A 223 -6.42 -3.58 -20.71
C GLY A 223 -7.86 -3.22 -21.10
N PRO A 224 -8.78 -4.19 -21.01
CA PRO A 224 -10.20 -3.98 -21.31
C PRO A 224 -10.85 -3.03 -20.30
N LEU A 225 -12.04 -2.52 -20.65
CA LEU A 225 -12.85 -1.74 -19.71
C LEU A 225 -13.18 -2.57 -18.46
N PRO A 226 -13.22 -1.94 -17.27
CA PRO A 226 -13.47 -2.64 -16.02
C PRO A 226 -14.94 -3.02 -15.86
N HIS A 227 -15.84 -2.37 -16.61
CA HIS A 227 -17.28 -2.58 -16.56
C HIS A 227 -17.92 -2.13 -17.90
N PRO A 228 -19.01 -2.74 -18.38
CA PRO A 228 -19.65 -2.34 -19.65
C PRO A 228 -20.13 -0.89 -19.72
N ALA A 229 -20.51 -0.30 -18.57
CA ALA A 229 -20.92 1.10 -18.47
C ALA A 229 -19.74 2.09 -18.34
N ALA A 230 -18.50 1.60 -18.33
CA ALA A 230 -17.32 2.44 -18.18
C ALA A 230 -17.01 3.25 -19.45
N LEU A 231 -16.66 4.51 -19.25
CA LEU A 231 -16.18 5.38 -20.31
C LEU A 231 -14.67 5.58 -20.17
N ARG A 232 -13.91 5.16 -21.19
CA ARG A 232 -12.48 5.43 -21.26
C ARG A 232 -12.24 6.86 -21.71
N ILE A 233 -11.52 7.62 -20.90
CA ILE A 233 -11.22 9.03 -21.16
C ILE A 233 -9.75 9.34 -20.87
N PRO A 234 -9.15 10.32 -21.56
CA PRO A 234 -7.82 10.78 -21.20
C PRO A 234 -7.84 11.47 -19.82
N PRO A 235 -6.80 11.31 -18.99
CA PRO A 235 -6.67 12.07 -17.76
C PRO A 235 -6.76 13.59 -18.03
N GLY A 236 -7.54 14.30 -17.22
CA GLY A 236 -7.82 15.74 -17.37
C GLY A 236 -9.13 16.07 -18.10
N ALA A 237 -9.78 15.09 -18.75
CA ALA A 237 -11.07 15.31 -19.41
C ALA A 237 -12.29 15.05 -18.49
N GLU A 238 -12.08 14.72 -17.21
CA GLU A 238 -13.12 14.16 -16.34
C GLU A 238 -14.32 15.11 -16.16
N ALA A 239 -14.06 16.41 -16.03
CA ALA A 239 -15.09 17.44 -15.84
C ALA A 239 -16.11 17.50 -16.98
N GLN A 240 -15.70 17.17 -18.22
CA GLN A 240 -16.56 17.23 -19.41
C GLN A 240 -17.60 16.10 -19.43
N HIS A 241 -17.37 15.06 -18.62
CA HIS A 241 -18.21 13.86 -18.57
C HIS A 241 -19.06 13.80 -17.29
N LEU A 242 -19.06 14.85 -16.46
CA LEU A 242 -19.93 14.92 -15.29
C LEU A 242 -21.39 14.88 -15.72
N ARG A 243 -22.14 13.95 -15.12
CA ARG A 243 -23.60 13.85 -15.22
C ARG A 243 -24.16 13.29 -13.92
N PRO A 244 -25.45 13.51 -13.61
CA PRO A 244 -26.08 12.95 -12.42
C PRO A 244 -25.85 11.44 -12.32
N ALA A 245 -25.35 11.00 -11.17
CA ALA A 245 -25.07 9.61 -10.84
C ALA A 245 -25.05 9.46 -9.30
N PRO A 246 -25.32 8.27 -8.74
CA PRO A 246 -25.22 8.03 -7.31
C PRO A 246 -23.78 8.19 -6.79
N ARG A 247 -22.78 7.86 -7.61
CA ARG A 247 -21.36 8.08 -7.32
C ARG A 247 -20.53 8.16 -8.61
N ILE A 248 -19.33 8.73 -8.48
CA ILE A 248 -18.28 8.74 -9.49
C ILE A 248 -17.25 7.68 -9.10
N VAL A 249 -16.88 6.84 -10.07
CA VAL A 249 -15.82 5.84 -9.92
C VAL A 249 -14.70 6.18 -10.88
N LEU A 250 -13.53 6.50 -10.32
CA LEU A 250 -12.33 6.82 -11.09
C LEU A 250 -11.42 5.59 -11.10
N VAL A 251 -11.15 5.07 -12.29
CA VAL A 251 -10.39 3.83 -12.48
C VAL A 251 -9.03 4.16 -13.09
N CYS A 252 -7.95 3.65 -12.51
CA CYS A 252 -6.65 3.64 -13.18
C CYS A 252 -5.80 2.40 -12.80
N ARG A 253 -4.57 2.30 -13.33
CA ARG A 253 -3.66 1.18 -13.02
C ARG A 253 -3.27 1.14 -11.54
N SER A 254 -2.62 2.19 -11.03
CA SER A 254 -2.02 2.22 -9.69
C SER A 254 -2.83 2.98 -8.61
N GLY A 255 -3.94 3.61 -8.99
CA GLY A 255 -4.71 4.52 -8.14
C GLY A 255 -4.32 6.01 -8.24
N LEU A 256 -3.10 6.35 -8.68
CA LEU A 256 -2.59 7.73 -8.67
C LEU A 256 -3.35 8.69 -9.61
N ARG A 257 -3.58 8.27 -10.87
CA ARG A 257 -4.37 9.08 -11.82
C ARG A 257 -5.80 9.30 -11.32
N ALA A 258 -6.39 8.27 -10.71
CA ALA A 258 -7.74 8.32 -10.17
C ALA A 258 -7.80 9.29 -8.97
N TRP A 259 -6.79 9.26 -8.11
CA TRP A 259 -6.66 10.20 -7.00
C TRP A 259 -6.59 11.66 -7.49
N GLY A 260 -5.65 11.98 -8.38
CA GLY A 260 -5.52 13.36 -8.87
C GLY A 260 -6.77 13.84 -9.62
N ALA A 261 -7.49 12.94 -10.30
CA ALA A 261 -8.78 13.24 -10.88
C ALA A 261 -9.86 13.51 -9.81
N ALA A 262 -9.85 12.75 -8.70
CA ALA A 262 -10.76 12.95 -7.58
C ALA A 262 -10.60 14.33 -6.97
N GLU A 263 -9.36 14.77 -6.72
CA GLU A 263 -9.06 16.11 -6.19
C GLU A 263 -9.59 17.22 -7.10
N ARG A 264 -9.38 17.10 -8.42
CA ARG A 264 -9.93 18.07 -9.39
C ARG A 264 -11.46 18.11 -9.34
N LEU A 265 -12.09 16.93 -9.34
CA LEU A 265 -13.54 16.81 -9.36
C LEU A 265 -14.21 17.23 -8.06
N ALA A 266 -13.54 17.07 -6.91
CA ALA A 266 -14.07 17.44 -5.60
C ALA A 266 -14.48 18.93 -5.51
N THR A 267 -13.87 19.78 -6.33
CA THR A 267 -14.21 21.21 -6.40
C THR A 267 -15.40 21.53 -7.33
N LEU A 268 -15.85 20.55 -8.11
CA LEU A 268 -16.83 20.70 -9.18
C LEU A 268 -18.15 19.96 -8.91
N THR A 269 -18.19 19.05 -7.93
CA THR A 269 -19.37 18.25 -7.62
C THR A 269 -19.35 17.75 -6.18
N ASP A 270 -20.55 17.66 -5.57
CA ASP A 270 -20.77 17.00 -4.28
C ASP A 270 -21.07 15.49 -4.43
N THR A 271 -21.04 14.97 -5.66
CA THR A 271 -21.29 13.54 -5.91
C THR A 271 -20.17 12.72 -5.27
N PRO A 272 -20.49 11.66 -4.49
CA PRO A 272 -19.47 10.82 -3.85
C PRO A 272 -18.48 10.26 -4.87
N ILE A 273 -17.18 10.34 -4.57
CA ILE A 273 -16.10 9.86 -5.43
C ILE A 273 -15.42 8.65 -4.80
N THR A 274 -15.24 7.59 -5.58
CA THR A 274 -14.54 6.36 -5.21
C THR A 274 -13.49 6.00 -6.24
N LEU A 275 -12.48 5.25 -5.83
CA LEU A 275 -11.31 4.92 -6.65
C LEU A 275 -11.23 3.42 -6.90
N VAL A 276 -10.71 3.04 -8.07
CA VAL A 276 -10.33 1.65 -8.36
C VAL A 276 -8.91 1.64 -8.90
N ALA A 277 -8.05 0.83 -8.28
CA ALA A 277 -6.74 0.49 -8.79
C ALA A 277 -6.80 -0.91 -9.39
N MET A 278 -6.59 -1.02 -10.71
CA MET A 278 -6.68 -2.31 -11.41
C MET A 278 -5.45 -3.20 -11.18
N GLY A 279 -4.34 -2.61 -10.73
CA GLY A 279 -3.04 -3.27 -10.61
C GLY A 279 -2.44 -3.64 -11.97
N ASP A 280 -1.26 -4.26 -11.90
CA ASP A 280 -0.58 -4.83 -13.07
C ASP A 280 -1.12 -6.24 -13.31
N ARG A 281 -2.34 -6.36 -13.85
CA ARG A 281 -2.86 -7.67 -14.27
C ARG A 281 -2.11 -8.12 -15.52
N THR A 282 -1.05 -8.90 -15.33
CA THR A 282 -0.46 -9.73 -16.38
C THR A 282 -1.39 -10.90 -16.69
N ALA A 283 -2.20 -10.76 -17.74
CA ALA A 283 -2.95 -11.83 -18.42
C ALA A 283 -4.02 -12.60 -17.61
N THR A 284 -4.91 -13.23 -18.37
CA THR A 284 -6.21 -13.85 -18.03
C THR A 284 -6.19 -15.05 -17.07
N PRO A 285 -7.35 -15.48 -16.52
CA PRO A 285 -7.52 -16.67 -15.66
C PRO A 285 -7.26 -18.03 -16.34
N GLU A 286 -6.53 -18.12 -17.43
CA GLU A 286 -6.35 -19.36 -18.21
C GLU A 286 -5.04 -20.13 -17.93
N GLN A 287 -4.24 -19.73 -16.94
CA GLN A 287 -3.01 -20.45 -16.57
C GLN A 287 -3.08 -21.21 -15.23
N VAL A 288 -4.29 -21.51 -14.75
CA VAL A 288 -4.53 -22.46 -13.65
C VAL A 288 -5.19 -23.73 -14.20
N THR A 289 -4.60 -24.34 -15.23
CA THR A 289 -4.76 -25.77 -15.56
C THR A 289 -3.76 -26.15 -16.65
N ALA A 290 -2.59 -26.63 -16.25
CA ALA A 290 -1.76 -27.61 -16.97
C ALA A 290 -0.77 -28.23 -15.98
#